data_AF-A0A1Q3BQD4-F1
#
_entry.id   AF-A0A1Q3BQD4-F1
#
_cell.length_a   1.000
_cell.length_b   1.000
_cell.length_c   1.000
_cell.angle_alpha   90.00
_cell.angle_beta   90.00
_cell.angle_gamma   90.00
#
_symmetry.space_group_name_H-M   'P 1'
#
loop_
_entity.id
_entity.type
_entity.pdbx_description
1 polymer ?
#
loop_
_entity_poly.entity_id
_entity_poly.type
_entity_poly.pdbx_seq_one_letter_code
_entity_poly.pdbx_strand_id
1 'polypeptide(L)'
;MLENENISSMYARFNDIINALKGLGKVYINHELVSKILRCLPKSWEPKVTATKEANDLSTLPLEYLLGSLMTHELRMSDQVMNEPKKKTIALKASKDKESDEDKDEM
;
A
#
# COMPACT_ATOMS: atom_id res chain seq x y z
N MET A 1 -7.17 -11.58 -4.66
CA MET A 1 -7.19 -11.57 -3.19
C MET A 1 -8.64 -11.42 -2.79
N LEU A 2 -9.14 -12.24 -1.87
CA LEU A 2 -10.50 -12.11 -1.37
C LEU A 2 -10.60 -10.90 -0.44
N GLU A 3 -11.82 -10.40 -0.19
CA GLU A 3 -12.04 -9.34 0.78
C GLU A 3 -11.62 -9.81 2.18
N ASN A 4 -10.79 -9.00 2.86
CA ASN A 4 -10.24 -9.27 4.21
C ASN A 4 -9.31 -10.48 4.33
N GLU A 5 -8.87 -11.03 3.20
CA GLU A 5 -7.80 -12.02 3.20
C GLU A 5 -6.44 -11.36 3.45
N ASN A 6 -5.49 -12.05 4.08
CA ASN A 6 -4.11 -11.57 4.22
C ASN A 6 -3.20 -12.15 3.12
N ILE A 7 -2.01 -11.57 2.94
CA ILE A 7 -1.05 -11.99 1.90
C ILE A 7 -0.65 -13.46 2.08
N SER A 8 -0.51 -13.94 3.31
CA SER A 8 -0.10 -15.33 3.61
C SER A 8 -1.16 -16.35 3.15
N SER A 9 -2.42 -16.13 3.50
CA SER A 9 -3.56 -16.95 3.10
C SER A 9 -3.77 -16.92 1.58
N MET A 10 -3.63 -15.74 0.96
CA MET A 10 -3.69 -15.60 -0.49
C MET A 10 -2.57 -16.40 -1.17
N TYR A 11 -1.35 -16.33 -0.64
CA TYR A 11 -0.19 -17.08 -1.15
C TYR A 11 -0.35 -18.59 -0.98
N ALA A 12 -0.89 -19.05 0.16
CA ALA A 12 -1.17 -20.47 0.37
C ALA A 12 -2.14 -21.03 -0.69
N ARG A 13 -3.28 -20.36 -0.92
CA ARG A 13 -4.24 -20.74 -1.97
C ARG A 13 -3.63 -20.67 -3.37
N PHE A 14 -2.80 -19.66 -3.63
CA PHE A 14 -2.06 -19.56 -4.88
C PHE A 14 -1.15 -20.77 -5.07
N ASN A 15 -0.41 -21.18 -4.05
CA ASN A 15 0.48 -22.34 -4.11
C ASN A 15 -0.29 -23.65 -4.32
N ASP A 16 -1.45 -23.82 -3.68
CA ASP A 16 -2.33 -24.99 -3.91
C ASP A 16 -2.77 -25.08 -5.37
N ILE A 17 -3.14 -23.95 -5.98
CA ILE A 17 -3.50 -23.87 -7.40
C ILE A 17 -2.30 -24.21 -8.30
N ILE A 18 -1.11 -23.68 -7.98
CA ILE A 18 0.11 -23.98 -8.74
C ILE A 18 0.48 -25.46 -8.65
N ASN A 19 0.35 -26.06 -7.47
CA ASN A 19 0.59 -27.48 -7.26
C ASN A 19 -0.41 -28.36 -8.03
N ALA A 20 -1.70 -28.01 -8.01
CA ALA A 20 -2.70 -28.70 -8.81
C ALA A 20 -2.37 -28.60 -10.31
N LEU A 21 -2.04 -27.40 -10.81
CA LEU A 21 -1.67 -27.18 -12.21
C LEU A 21 -0.41 -27.94 -12.61
N LYS A 22 0.57 -28.06 -11.72
CA LYS A 22 1.76 -28.88 -11.90
C LYS A 22 1.40 -30.36 -12.04
N GLY A 23 0.44 -30.85 -11.26
CA GLY A 23 -0.11 -32.21 -11.40
C GLY A 23 -0.79 -32.46 -12.76
N LEU A 24 -1.35 -31.41 -13.38
CA LEU A 24 -1.92 -31.43 -14.73
C LEU A 24 -0.86 -31.22 -15.84
N GLY A 25 0.42 -31.14 -15.50
CA GLY A 25 1.52 -30.95 -16.44
C GLY A 25 1.83 -29.50 -16.81
N LYS A 26 1.17 -28.52 -16.17
CA LYS A 26 1.43 -27.09 -16.39
C LYS A 26 2.36 -26.54 -15.32
N VAL A 27 3.60 -26.24 -15.70
CA VAL A 27 4.61 -25.64 -14.83
C VAL A 27 4.77 -24.17 -15.18
N TYR A 28 4.85 -23.32 -14.16
CA TYR A 28 5.11 -21.89 -14.31
C TYR A 28 6.52 -21.57 -13.84
N ILE A 29 7.18 -20.67 -14.54
CA ILE A 29 8.49 -20.15 -14.12
C ILE A 29 8.34 -18.94 -13.20
N ASN A 30 9.37 -18.62 -12.42
CA ASN A 30 9.31 -17.61 -11.35
C ASN A 30 8.72 -16.27 -11.78
N HIS A 31 9.12 -15.74 -12.95
CA HIS A 31 8.61 -14.46 -13.43
C HIS A 31 7.09 -14.50 -13.69
N GLU A 32 6.55 -15.65 -14.14
CA GLU A 32 5.11 -15.81 -14.36
C GLU A 32 4.36 -15.87 -13.03
N LEU A 33 4.94 -16.53 -12.02
CA LEU A 33 4.39 -16.58 -10.67
C LEU A 33 4.34 -15.19 -10.05
N VAL A 34 5.43 -14.44 -10.12
CA VAL A 34 5.55 -13.05 -9.67
C VAL A 34 4.50 -12.17 -10.36
N SER A 35 4.39 -12.24 -11.68
CA SER A 35 3.42 -11.47 -12.46
C SER A 35 1.97 -11.80 -12.07
N LYS A 36 1.65 -13.09 -11.87
CA LYS A 36 0.32 -13.53 -11.43
C LYS A 36 -0.02 -13.05 -10.03
N ILE A 37 0.92 -13.13 -9.08
CA ILE A 37 0.70 -12.64 -7.71
C ILE A 37 0.42 -11.14 -7.71
N LEU A 38 1.23 -10.34 -8.40
CA LEU A 38 1.03 -8.89 -8.52
C LEU A 38 -0.34 -8.55 -9.14
N ARG A 39 -0.82 -9.36 -10.08
CA ARG A 39 -2.14 -9.18 -10.72
C ARG A 39 -3.31 -9.61 -9.85
N CYS A 40 -3.07 -10.48 -8.86
CA CYS A 40 -4.07 -10.94 -7.91
C CYS A 40 -4.27 -9.99 -6.72
N LEU A 41 -3.43 -8.97 -6.57
CA LEU A 41 -3.53 -7.99 -5.48
C LEU A 41 -4.71 -7.01 -5.71
N PRO A 42 -5.34 -6.50 -4.63
CA PRO A 42 -6.41 -5.52 -4.75
C PRO A 42 -5.89 -4.15 -5.18
N LYS A 43 -6.77 -3.28 -5.68
CA LYS A 43 -6.41 -1.94 -6.19
C LYS A 43 -5.68 -1.05 -5.18
N SER A 44 -5.91 -1.24 -3.88
CA SER A 44 -5.19 -0.54 -2.81
C SER A 44 -3.68 -0.79 -2.81
N TRP A 45 -3.23 -1.86 -3.47
CA TRP A 45 -1.82 -2.22 -3.62
C TRP A 45 -1.19 -1.68 -4.90
N GLU A 46 -1.94 -1.00 -5.78
CA GLU A 46 -1.41 -0.45 -7.04
C GLU A 46 -0.12 0.38 -6.85
N PRO A 47 -0.02 1.29 -5.86
CA PRO A 47 1.21 2.05 -5.64
C PRO A 47 2.42 1.15 -5.34
N LYS A 48 2.20 0.09 -4.55
CA LYS A 48 3.24 -0.88 -4.20
C LYS A 48 3.63 -1.73 -5.41
N VAL A 49 2.65 -2.16 -6.21
CA VAL A 49 2.89 -2.93 -7.45
C VAL A 49 3.70 -2.10 -8.45
N THR A 50 3.36 -0.83 -8.64
CA THR A 50 4.09 0.08 -9.52
C THR A 50 5.51 0.30 -9.03
N ALA A 51 5.69 0.63 -7.75
CA ALA A 51 7.04 0.80 -7.18
C ALA A 51 7.89 -0.47 -7.29
N THR A 52 7.31 -1.66 -7.11
CA THR A 52 8.02 -2.93 -7.30
C THR A 52 8.44 -3.14 -8.76
N LYS A 53 7.59 -2.78 -9.72
CA LYS A 53 7.89 -2.87 -11.16
C LYS A 53 8.95 -1.87 -11.62
N GLU A 54 8.97 -0.69 -11.02
CA GLU A 54 9.95 0.36 -11.34
C GLU A 54 11.32 0.08 -10.70
N ALA A 55 11.34 -0.41 -9.46
CA ALA A 55 12.57 -0.63 -8.71
C ALA A 55 13.26 -1.96 -9.02
N ASN A 56 12.54 -2.95 -9.58
CA ASN A 56 13.08 -4.29 -9.79
C ASN A 56 12.69 -4.84 -11.16
N ASP A 57 13.59 -5.63 -11.75
CA ASP A 57 13.27 -6.46 -12.91
C ASP A 57 12.49 -7.70 -12.45
N LEU A 58 11.21 -7.79 -12.84
CA LEU A 58 10.32 -8.90 -12.49
C LEU A 58 10.82 -10.26 -12.99
N SER A 59 11.73 -10.29 -13.98
CA SER A 59 12.30 -11.53 -14.52
C SER A 59 13.40 -12.13 -13.63
N THR A 60 14.07 -11.31 -12.83
CA THR A 60 15.16 -11.72 -11.92
C THR A 60 14.75 -11.71 -10.45
N LEU A 61 13.60 -11.09 -10.14
CA LEU A 61 13.12 -10.95 -8.77
C LEU A 61 12.79 -12.32 -8.13
N PRO A 62 13.43 -12.67 -7.01
CA PRO A 62 13.07 -13.87 -6.25
C PRO A 62 11.65 -13.75 -5.70
N LEU A 63 10.86 -14.82 -5.86
CA LEU A 63 9.49 -14.87 -5.38
C LEU A 63 9.38 -14.62 -3.86
N GLU A 64 10.31 -15.19 -3.10
CA GLU A 64 10.39 -15.04 -1.64
C GLU A 64 10.61 -13.59 -1.23
N TYR A 65 11.43 -12.85 -1.98
CA TYR A 65 11.68 -11.43 -1.74
C TYR A 65 10.42 -10.60 -2.00
N LEU A 66 9.71 -10.88 -3.10
CA LEU A 66 8.43 -10.25 -3.39
C LEU A 66 7.45 -10.49 -2.24
N LEU A 67 7.31 -11.75 -1.83
CA LEU A 67 6.36 -12.14 -0.78
C LEU A 67 6.70 -11.47 0.56
N GLY A 68 7.98 -11.44 0.93
CA GLY A 68 8.45 -10.73 2.12
C GLY A 68 8.13 -9.23 2.07
N SER A 69 8.40 -8.58 0.94
CA SER A 69 8.08 -7.16 0.72
C SER A 69 6.59 -6.87 0.81
N LEU A 70 5.74 -7.78 0.32
CA LEU A 70 4.29 -7.68 0.43
C LEU A 70 3.82 -7.87 1.89
N MET A 71 4.31 -8.88 2.60
CA MET A 71 3.97 -9.12 4.01
C MET A 71 4.40 -7.97 4.93
N THR A 72 5.60 -7.41 4.73
CA THR A 72 6.05 -6.24 5.50
C THR A 72 5.17 -5.01 5.22
N HIS A 73 4.73 -4.84 3.97
CA HIS A 73 3.82 -3.75 3.61
C HIS A 73 2.43 -3.94 4.23
N GLU A 74 1.90 -5.17 4.24
CA GLU A 74 0.65 -5.51 4.91
C GLU A 74 0.69 -5.16 6.40
N LEU A 75 1.77 -5.57 7.08
CA LEU A 75 1.98 -5.25 8.50
C LEU A 75 1.97 -3.74 8.76
N ARG A 76 2.69 -2.98 7.94
CA ARG A 76 2.73 -1.51 8.04
C ARG A 76 1.38 -0.86 7.76
N MET A 77 0.60 -1.40 6.81
CA MET A 77 -0.75 -0.93 6.53
C MET A 77 -1.68 -1.22 7.72
N SER A 78 -1.60 -2.41 8.33
CA SER A 78 -2.41 -2.74 9.51
C SER A 78 -2.07 -1.86 10.72
N ASP A 79 -0.79 -1.53 10.94
CA ASP A 79 -0.37 -0.59 11.99
C ASP A 79 -0.89 0.83 11.75
N GLN A 80 -1.00 1.25 10.48
CA GLN A 80 -1.57 2.55 10.12
C GLN A 80 -3.08 2.61 10.30
N VAL A 81 -3.81 1.50 10.08
CA VAL A 81 -5.24 1.42 10.35
C VAL A 81 -5.53 1.45 11.85
N MET A 82 -4.68 0.83 12.68
CA MET A 82 -4.80 0.91 14.15
C MET A 82 -4.34 2.25 14.73
N ASN A 83 -3.41 2.94 14.06
CA ASN A 83 -2.89 4.26 14.45
C ASN A 83 -3.33 5.35 13.46
N GLU A 84 -4.61 5.45 13.08
CA GLU A 84 -5.06 6.67 12.41
C GLU A 84 -4.89 7.84 13.39
N PRO A 85 -3.94 8.78 13.17
CA PRO A 85 -3.93 10.00 13.92
C PRO A 85 -5.11 10.78 13.38
N LYS A 86 -6.17 10.93 14.18
CA LYS A 86 -7.26 11.88 13.93
C LYS A 86 -6.63 13.14 13.33
N LYS A 87 -6.93 13.44 12.07
CA LYS A 87 -6.43 14.65 11.40
C LYS A 87 -6.81 15.83 12.30
N LYS A 88 -5.84 16.35 13.06
CA LYS A 88 -6.01 17.55 13.87
C LYS A 88 -5.96 18.70 12.88
N THR A 89 -7.12 19.05 12.32
CA THR A 89 -7.29 20.28 11.54
C THR A 89 -7.00 21.45 12.48
N ILE A 90 -5.84 22.07 12.34
CA ILE A 90 -5.50 23.29 13.08
C ILE A 90 -6.02 24.45 12.24
N ALA A 91 -7.23 24.92 12.55
CA ALA A 91 -7.79 26.09 11.89
C ALA A 91 -7.06 27.35 12.40
N LEU A 92 -6.43 28.08 11.50
CA LEU A 92 -5.76 29.35 11.80
C LEU A 92 -6.82 30.42 12.08
N LYS A 93 -7.00 30.83 13.34
CA LYS A 93 -7.82 31.99 13.69
C LYS A 93 -6.98 33.25 13.49
N ALA A 94 -7.37 34.08 12.52
CA ALA A 94 -6.80 35.40 12.34
C ALA A 94 -7.32 36.34 13.45
N SER A 95 -6.41 36.84 14.28
CA SER A 95 -6.68 37.94 15.19
C SER A 95 -6.65 39.23 14.38
N LYS A 96 -7.76 39.97 14.37
CA LYS A 96 -7.81 41.31 13.78
C LYS A 96 -7.30 42.29 14.82
N ASP A 97 -6.07 42.76 14.65
CA ASP A 97 -5.57 43.91 15.37
C ASP A 97 -6.49 45.11 15.04
N LYS A 98 -7.18 45.61 16.07
CA LYS A 98 -7.82 46.92 16.01
C LYS A 98 -6.73 47.94 16.29
N GLU A 99 -6.11 48.44 15.24
CA GLU A 99 -5.24 49.61 15.31
C GLU A 99 -6.08 50.88 15.23
N SER A 100 -5.89 51.71 16.26
CA SER A 100 -6.03 53.17 16.32
C SER A 100 -7.43 53.79 16.20
N ASP A 101 -7.99 54.15 17.36
CA ASP A 101 -8.93 55.26 17.53
C ASP A 101 -8.21 56.31 18.38
N GLU A 102 -7.95 57.50 17.80
CA GLU A 102 -8.16 58.83 18.39
C GLU A 102 -7.55 59.90 17.47
N ASP A 103 -8.33 60.31 16.47
CA ASP A 103 -8.22 61.65 15.89
C ASP A 103 -8.57 62.67 16.98
N LYS A 104 -7.63 63.55 17.32
CA LYS A 104 -7.90 64.80 18.05
C LYS A 104 -7.44 65.97 17.20
N ASP A 105 -8.37 66.43 16.36
CA ASP A 105 -8.33 67.74 15.71
C ASP A 105 -8.72 68.87 16.69
N GLU A 106 -7.91 69.94 16.64
CA GLU A 106 -8.18 71.38 16.86
C GLU A 106 -8.97 71.86 18.11
N MET A 107 -8.26 72.56 19.02
CA MET A 107 -8.38 74.03 19.21
C MET A 107 -7.23 74.59 20.07
#